data_AF-A0A151LYM7-F1
#
_entry.id   AF-A0A151LYM7-F1
#
_cell.length_a   1.000
_cell.length_b   1.000
_cell.length_c   1.000
_cell.angle_alpha   90.00
_cell.angle_beta   90.00
_cell.angle_gamma   90.00
#
_symmetry.space_group_name_H-M   'P 1'
#
loop_
_entity.id
_entity.type
_entity.pdbx_description
1 polymer ?
#
loop_
_entity_poly.entity_id
_entity_poly.type
_entity_poly.pdbx_seq_one_letter_code
_entity_poly.pdbx_strand_id
1 'polypeptide(L)'
;MKTRNKIIVMKYFLTIFNGISLIFGLMVFTFALWLLFDRNNLFTALSFTGEDHLVSYLCYILLGTGSIIIFISFLGCIGSFKEIRCLLVLYMGLTVVVFSVQVAIPVLIYTFKKEANAMWSDRLDAVISNYGNKNLTQEEHAWHILNDVQHSGCEEYIKMWFENNTLFLIAVNIGLLAVQILLFILAVCLSRNIKKKKICPQD
;
A
#
# COMPACT_ATOMS: atom_id res chain seq x y z
N MET A 1 -25.88 6.66 -33.06
CA MET A 1 -24.84 7.65 -32.67
C MET A 1 -24.57 7.72 -31.15
N LYS A 2 -25.59 7.71 -30.27
CA LYS A 2 -25.46 7.90 -28.80
C LYS A 2 -24.60 6.86 -28.04
N THR A 3 -24.61 5.59 -28.45
CA THR A 3 -23.92 4.49 -27.73
C THR A 3 -22.40 4.47 -27.94
N ARG A 4 -21.92 4.86 -29.13
CA ARG A 4 -20.49 4.88 -29.47
C ARG A 4 -19.73 5.90 -28.61
N ASN A 5 -20.28 7.10 -28.46
CA ASN A 5 -19.70 8.17 -27.64
C ASN A 5 -19.61 7.76 -26.16
N LYS A 6 -20.63 7.07 -25.63
CA LYS A 6 -20.63 6.58 -24.24
C LYS A 6 -19.47 5.60 -23.97
N ILE A 7 -19.18 4.70 -24.90
CA ILE A 7 -18.08 3.73 -24.76
C ILE A 7 -16.72 4.42 -24.79
N ILE A 8 -16.54 5.42 -25.68
CA ILE A 8 -15.30 6.20 -25.75
C ILE A 8 -15.05 6.93 -24.43
N VAL A 9 -16.09 7.57 -23.87
CA VAL A 9 -16.01 8.25 -22.57
C VAL A 9 -15.63 7.28 -21.45
N MET A 10 -16.27 6.11 -21.38
CA MET A 10 -15.95 5.08 -20.36
C MET A 10 -14.48 4.62 -20.44
N LYS A 11 -13.98 4.37 -21.65
CA LYS A 11 -12.57 3.98 -21.86
C LYS A 11 -11.63 5.09 -21.43
N TYR A 12 -11.93 6.33 -21.80
CA TYR A 12 -11.10 7.48 -21.48
C TYR A 12 -10.95 7.66 -19.97
N PHE A 13 -12.06 7.64 -19.22
CA PHE A 13 -12.01 7.69 -17.76
C PHE A 13 -11.24 6.52 -17.16
N LEU A 14 -11.56 5.28 -17.55
CA LEU A 14 -10.89 4.09 -17.03
C LEU A 14 -9.38 4.13 -17.29
N THR A 15 -8.97 4.55 -18.48
CA THR A 15 -7.55 4.66 -18.85
C THR A 15 -6.84 5.77 -18.08
N ILE A 16 -7.45 6.94 -17.91
CA ILE A 16 -6.81 8.05 -17.18
C ILE A 16 -6.60 7.70 -15.71
N PHE A 17 -7.62 7.19 -15.03
CA PHE A 17 -7.49 6.84 -13.61
C PHE A 17 -6.45 5.74 -13.40
N ASN A 18 -6.46 4.69 -14.22
CA ASN A 18 -5.42 3.66 -14.16
C ASN A 18 -4.03 4.20 -14.55
N GLY A 19 -3.95 5.18 -15.47
CA GLY A 19 -2.71 5.86 -15.82
C GLY A 19 -2.12 6.66 -14.65
N ILE A 20 -2.97 7.39 -13.90
CA ILE A 20 -2.56 8.10 -12.68
C ILE A 20 -2.07 7.10 -11.62
N SER A 21 -2.81 6.00 -11.40
CA SER A 21 -2.40 4.95 -10.48
C SER A 21 -1.09 4.27 -10.89
N LEU A 22 -0.82 4.14 -12.20
CA LEU A 22 0.44 3.61 -12.71
C LEU A 22 1.61 4.54 -12.38
N ILE A 23 1.46 5.85 -12.61
CA ILE A 23 2.50 6.84 -12.29
C ILE A 23 2.78 6.84 -10.79
N PHE A 24 1.72 6.85 -9.96
CA PHE A 24 1.86 6.76 -8.51
C PHE A 24 2.57 5.47 -8.07
N GLY A 25 2.20 4.33 -8.65
CA GLY A 25 2.86 3.05 -8.39
C GLY A 25 4.35 3.07 -8.76
N LEU A 26 4.72 3.68 -9.88
CA LEU A 26 6.12 3.86 -10.28
C LEU A 26 6.90 4.75 -9.32
N MET A 27 6.28 5.84 -8.83
CA MET A 27 6.89 6.70 -7.81
C MET A 27 7.17 5.92 -6.52
N VAL A 28 6.18 5.18 -6.01
CA VAL A 28 6.34 4.37 -4.79
C VAL A 28 7.36 3.26 -4.98
N PHE A 29 7.34 2.56 -6.11
CA PHE A 29 8.29 1.49 -6.42
C PHE A 29 9.72 2.01 -6.54
N THR A 30 9.91 3.12 -7.24
CA THR A 30 11.24 3.75 -7.39
C THR A 30 11.75 4.26 -6.06
N PHE A 31 10.89 4.87 -5.24
CA PHE A 31 11.25 5.30 -3.89
C PHE A 31 11.63 4.11 -2.99
N ALA A 32 10.88 3.00 -3.07
CA ALA A 32 11.20 1.78 -2.33
C ALA A 32 12.55 1.17 -2.78
N LEU A 33 12.84 1.18 -4.08
CA LEU A 33 14.14 0.75 -4.62
C LEU A 33 15.28 1.68 -4.22
N TRP A 34 15.06 2.99 -4.23
CA TRP A 34 16.03 3.94 -3.71
C TRP A 34 16.35 3.61 -2.27
N LEU A 35 15.32 3.51 -1.41
CA LEU A 35 15.51 3.15 -0.01
C LEU A 35 16.27 1.84 0.13
N LEU A 36 15.98 0.83 -0.72
CA LEU A 36 16.67 -0.47 -0.71
C LEU A 36 18.15 -0.37 -1.13
N PHE A 37 18.48 0.44 -2.13
CA PHE A 37 19.88 0.61 -2.58
C PHE A 37 20.69 1.47 -1.63
N ASP A 38 20.07 2.53 -1.09
CA ASP A 38 20.69 3.36 -0.08
C ASP A 38 20.94 2.58 1.21
N ARG A 39 20.24 1.46 1.47
CA ARG A 39 20.57 0.52 2.56
C ARG A 39 22.02 0.09 2.54
N ASN A 40 22.65 -0.10 1.38
CA ASN A 40 24.04 -0.54 1.36
C ASN A 40 25.00 0.51 1.97
N ASN A 41 24.55 1.78 2.12
CA ASN A 41 25.32 2.88 2.72
C ASN A 41 24.70 3.40 4.05
N LEU A 42 23.37 3.41 4.15
CA LEU A 42 22.56 3.97 5.25
C LEU A 42 22.25 2.92 6.34
N PHE A 43 22.24 1.63 6.00
CA PHE A 43 22.01 0.57 7.00
C PHE A 43 23.18 0.46 7.97
N THR A 44 24.42 0.81 7.57
CA THR A 44 25.57 0.92 8.49
C THR A 44 25.33 1.94 9.62
N ALA A 45 24.51 2.97 9.38
CA ALA A 45 24.13 3.95 10.41
C ALA A 45 22.92 3.50 11.26
N LEU A 46 22.02 2.68 10.69
CA LEU A 46 20.82 2.13 11.37
C LEU A 46 21.06 0.77 12.05
N SER A 47 22.12 0.04 11.70
CA SER A 47 22.49 -1.25 12.33
C SER A 47 23.04 -1.09 13.75
N PHE A 48 23.25 0.15 14.20
CA PHE A 48 23.57 0.44 15.60
C PHE A 48 22.33 0.48 16.51
N THR A 49 21.12 0.57 15.95
CA THR A 49 19.87 0.68 16.73
C THR A 49 19.17 -0.64 17.06
N GLY A 50 19.68 -1.80 16.62
CA GLY A 50 19.12 -3.11 16.99
C GLY A 50 17.70 -3.40 16.45
N GLU A 51 17.12 -2.51 15.65
CA GLU A 51 15.80 -2.64 15.00
C GLU A 51 15.90 -2.99 13.50
N ASP A 52 16.91 -3.78 13.13
CA ASP A 52 17.23 -4.12 11.73
C ASP A 52 16.06 -4.75 10.96
N HIS A 53 15.19 -5.47 11.67
CA HIS A 53 14.10 -6.24 11.06
C HIS A 53 12.88 -5.39 10.66
N LEU A 54 12.51 -4.37 11.45
CA LEU A 54 11.28 -3.60 11.22
C LEU A 54 11.39 -2.69 10.00
N VAL A 55 12.48 -1.93 9.90
CA VAL A 55 12.71 -1.04 8.75
C VAL A 55 12.84 -1.87 7.47
N SER A 56 13.50 -3.04 7.54
CA SER A 56 13.65 -3.96 6.40
C SER A 56 12.29 -4.44 5.89
N TYR A 57 11.43 -4.85 6.82
CA TYR A 57 10.07 -5.28 6.50
C TYR A 57 9.23 -4.16 5.84
N LEU A 58 9.30 -2.92 6.33
CA LEU A 58 8.60 -1.78 5.75
C LEU A 58 9.03 -1.49 4.30
N CYS A 59 10.33 -1.55 4.00
CA CYS A 59 10.84 -1.38 2.63
C CYS A 59 10.30 -2.46 1.69
N TYR A 60 10.28 -3.73 2.11
CA TYR A 60 9.74 -4.83 1.30
C TYR A 60 8.23 -4.70 1.08
N ILE A 61 7.46 -4.25 2.08
CA ILE A 61 6.02 -3.97 1.91
C ILE A 61 5.80 -2.85 0.89
N LEU A 62 6.55 -1.75 0.98
CA LEU A 62 6.45 -0.63 0.04
C LEU A 62 6.80 -1.07 -1.39
N LEU A 63 7.86 -1.86 -1.55
CA LEU A 63 8.27 -2.42 -2.84
C LEU A 63 7.16 -3.31 -3.43
N GLY A 64 6.65 -4.26 -2.65
CA GLY A 64 5.58 -5.17 -3.07
C GLY A 64 4.29 -4.43 -3.43
N THR A 65 3.89 -3.46 -2.61
CA THR A 65 2.69 -2.64 -2.84
C THR A 65 2.82 -1.83 -4.13
N GLY A 66 3.98 -1.19 -4.35
CA GLY A 66 4.27 -0.47 -5.60
C GLY A 66 4.18 -1.37 -6.83
N SER A 67 4.78 -2.58 -6.77
CA SER A 67 4.70 -3.56 -7.87
C SER A 67 3.27 -4.01 -8.17
N ILE A 68 2.46 -4.29 -7.14
CA ILE A 68 1.05 -4.69 -7.31
C ILE A 68 0.24 -3.57 -7.97
N ILE A 69 0.42 -2.31 -7.53
CA ILE A 69 -0.26 -1.15 -8.11
C ILE A 69 0.10 -1.00 -9.59
N ILE A 70 1.38 -1.09 -9.95
CA ILE A 70 1.86 -1.01 -11.33
C ILE A 70 1.22 -2.10 -12.17
N PHE A 71 1.25 -3.35 -11.69
CA PHE A 71 0.75 -4.50 -12.43
C PHE A 71 -0.76 -4.40 -12.71
N ILE A 72 -1.56 -4.11 -11.68
CA ILE A 72 -3.02 -3.95 -11.83
C ILE A 72 -3.35 -2.78 -12.77
N SER A 73 -2.67 -1.65 -12.61
CA SER A 73 -2.89 -0.45 -13.43
C SER A 73 -2.54 -0.70 -14.90
N PHE A 74 -1.45 -1.42 -15.16
CA PHE A 74 -1.03 -1.80 -16.52
C PHE A 74 -2.06 -2.70 -17.21
N LEU A 75 -2.57 -3.71 -16.50
CA LEU A 75 -3.64 -4.58 -17.00
C LEU A 75 -4.92 -3.79 -17.30
N GLY A 76 -5.30 -2.84 -16.44
CA GLY A 76 -6.46 -1.96 -16.64
C GLY A 76 -6.31 -1.10 -17.90
N CYS A 77 -5.14 -0.48 -18.08
CA CYS A 77 -4.82 0.31 -19.27
C CYS A 77 -4.88 -0.54 -20.55
N ILE A 78 -4.14 -1.64 -20.62
CA ILE A 78 -4.10 -2.49 -21.83
C ILE A 78 -5.47 -3.12 -22.11
N GLY A 79 -6.18 -3.57 -21.07
CA GLY A 79 -7.51 -4.15 -21.20
C GLY A 79 -8.52 -3.17 -21.80
N SER A 80 -8.44 -1.90 -21.40
CA SER A 80 -9.24 -0.80 -21.96
C SER A 80 -8.86 -0.47 -23.41
N PHE A 81 -7.56 -0.30 -23.68
CA PHE A 81 -7.04 0.11 -25.00
C PHE A 81 -7.23 -0.97 -26.07
N LYS A 82 -6.85 -2.22 -25.78
CA LYS A 82 -6.88 -3.32 -26.75
C LYS A 82 -8.25 -4.01 -26.83
N GLU A 83 -9.24 -3.58 -26.05
CA GLU A 83 -10.56 -4.21 -25.92
C GLU A 83 -10.48 -5.73 -25.59
N ILE A 84 -9.42 -6.18 -24.92
CA ILE A 84 -9.21 -7.60 -24.60
C ILE A 84 -9.99 -7.94 -23.33
N ARG A 85 -11.09 -8.67 -23.48
CA ARG A 85 -11.95 -9.03 -22.35
C ARG A 85 -11.27 -9.87 -21.29
N CYS A 86 -10.40 -10.80 -21.67
CA CYS A 86 -9.69 -11.65 -20.70
C CYS A 86 -8.88 -10.78 -19.74
N LEU A 87 -8.14 -9.79 -20.27
CA LEU A 87 -7.34 -8.86 -19.48
C LEU A 87 -8.21 -7.95 -18.61
N LEU A 88 -9.35 -7.49 -19.11
CA LEU A 88 -10.30 -6.68 -18.35
C LEU A 88 -10.98 -7.50 -17.23
N VAL A 89 -11.23 -8.78 -17.44
CA VAL A 89 -11.75 -9.71 -16.41
C VAL A 89 -10.69 -9.99 -15.36
N LEU A 90 -9.44 -10.21 -15.75
CA LEU A 90 -8.32 -10.35 -14.82
C LEU A 90 -8.16 -9.10 -13.96
N TYR A 91 -8.18 -7.91 -14.57
CA TYR A 91 -8.19 -6.62 -13.86
C TYR A 91 -9.33 -6.54 -12.83
N MET A 92 -10.56 -6.87 -13.23
CA MET A 92 -11.71 -6.87 -12.32
C MET A 92 -11.51 -7.83 -11.14
N GLY A 93 -10.99 -9.04 -11.39
CA GLY A 93 -10.70 -10.01 -10.34
C GLY A 93 -9.65 -9.52 -9.35
N LEU A 94 -8.53 -8.96 -9.85
CA LEU A 94 -7.47 -8.42 -8.99
C LEU A 94 -7.95 -7.22 -8.16
N THR A 95 -8.77 -6.34 -8.73
CA THR A 95 -9.36 -5.21 -8.00
C THR A 95 -10.28 -5.68 -6.87
N VAL A 96 -11.03 -6.77 -7.07
CA VAL A 96 -11.85 -7.37 -5.99
C VAL A 96 -10.98 -7.91 -4.86
N VAL A 97 -9.86 -8.58 -5.18
CA VAL A 97 -8.92 -9.08 -4.17
C VAL A 97 -8.36 -7.92 -3.34
N VAL A 98 -7.93 -6.82 -4.00
CA VAL A 98 -7.43 -5.63 -3.28
C VAL A 98 -8.50 -5.01 -2.40
N PHE A 99 -9.75 -4.89 -2.88
CA PHE A 99 -10.87 -4.40 -2.10
C PHE A 99 -11.10 -5.24 -0.84
N SER A 100 -11.09 -6.58 -0.97
CA SER A 100 -11.24 -7.48 0.17
C SER A 100 -10.12 -7.30 1.19
N VAL A 101 -8.87 -7.16 0.75
CA VAL A 101 -7.72 -6.92 1.64
C VAL A 101 -7.85 -5.56 2.35
N GLN A 102 -8.26 -4.51 1.64
CA GLN A 102 -8.44 -3.17 2.22
C GLN A 102 -9.52 -3.13 3.31
N VAL A 103 -10.56 -3.95 3.21
CA VAL A 103 -11.60 -4.06 4.25
C VAL A 103 -11.17 -5.03 5.36
N ALA A 104 -10.48 -6.11 5.03
CA ALA A 104 -10.05 -7.11 6.01
C ALA A 104 -9.01 -6.56 6.99
N ILE A 105 -8.04 -5.76 6.52
CA ILE A 105 -6.97 -5.21 7.37
C ILE A 105 -7.53 -4.38 8.55
N PRO A 106 -8.37 -3.35 8.35
CA PRO A 106 -8.96 -2.59 9.46
C PRO A 106 -9.80 -3.45 10.41
N VAL A 107 -10.54 -4.42 9.88
CA VAL A 107 -11.36 -5.34 10.70
C VAL A 107 -10.45 -6.17 11.60
N LEU A 108 -9.39 -6.76 11.06
CA LEU A 108 -8.41 -7.53 11.82
C LEU A 108 -7.71 -6.66 12.87
N ILE A 109 -7.29 -5.45 12.50
CA ILE A 109 -6.67 -4.50 13.45
C ILE A 109 -7.64 -4.19 14.59
N TYR A 110 -8.93 -3.98 14.30
CA TYR A 110 -9.94 -3.69 15.32
C TYR A 110 -10.18 -4.88 16.26
N THR A 111 -10.28 -6.11 15.72
CA THR A 111 -10.54 -7.31 16.52
C THR A 111 -9.34 -7.69 17.38
N PHE A 112 -8.13 -7.67 16.81
CA PHE A 112 -6.91 -8.06 17.50
C PHE A 112 -6.30 -6.95 18.35
N LYS A 113 -6.84 -5.72 18.34
CA LYS A 113 -6.31 -4.60 19.13
C LYS A 113 -6.09 -4.95 20.60
N LYS A 114 -7.02 -5.71 21.21
CA LYS A 114 -6.95 -6.07 22.63
C LYS A 114 -5.91 -7.16 22.92
N GLU A 115 -5.83 -8.19 22.09
CA GLU A 115 -4.86 -9.30 22.23
C GLU A 115 -3.45 -8.86 21.83
N ALA A 116 -3.32 -8.04 20.79
CA ALA A 116 -2.06 -7.43 20.38
C ALA A 116 -1.52 -6.53 21.50
N ASN A 117 -2.32 -5.62 22.07
CA ASN A 117 -1.80 -4.76 23.14
C ASN A 117 -1.30 -5.55 24.36
N ALA A 118 -1.94 -6.66 24.72
CA ALA A 118 -1.46 -7.53 25.80
C ALA A 118 -0.14 -8.24 25.46
N MET A 119 -0.03 -8.81 24.25
CA MET A 119 1.17 -9.51 23.80
C MET A 119 2.37 -8.57 23.57
N TRP A 120 2.12 -7.34 23.09
CA TRP A 120 3.15 -6.33 22.88
C TRP A 120 3.66 -5.75 24.21
N SER A 121 2.78 -5.55 25.20
CA SER A 121 3.20 -5.09 26.54
C SER A 121 4.17 -6.07 27.19
N ASP A 122 3.84 -7.38 27.20
CA ASP A 122 4.70 -8.40 27.81
C ASP A 122 6.07 -8.52 27.12
N ARG A 123 6.13 -8.31 25.80
CA ARG A 123 7.39 -8.33 25.03
C ARG A 123 8.22 -7.08 25.27
N LEU A 124 7.58 -5.91 25.38
CA LEU A 124 8.25 -4.65 25.71
C LEU A 124 8.80 -4.69 27.14
N ASP A 125 8.04 -5.19 28.12
CA ASP A 125 8.48 -5.32 29.51
C ASP A 125 9.66 -6.30 29.67
N ALA A 126 9.69 -7.37 28.86
CA ALA A 126 10.83 -8.31 28.82
C ALA A 126 12.10 -7.70 28.20
N VAL A 127 11.97 -6.76 27.25
CA VAL A 127 13.09 -6.03 26.67
C VAL A 127 13.58 -4.93 27.61
N ILE A 128 12.65 -4.20 28.26
CA ILE A 128 12.96 -3.14 29.22
C ILE A 128 13.60 -3.72 30.50
N SER A 129 13.16 -4.88 30.99
CA SER A 129 13.75 -5.51 32.18
C SER A 129 15.18 -6.04 31.98
N ASN A 130 15.58 -6.32 30.74
CA ASN A 130 16.96 -6.67 30.40
C ASN A 130 17.84 -5.43 30.11
N TYR A 131 17.24 -4.24 30.08
CA TYR A 131 17.94 -2.99 29.85
C TYR A 131 18.72 -2.60 31.12
N GLY A 132 20.04 -2.55 31.03
CA GLY A 132 20.93 -2.19 32.13
C GLY A 132 21.66 -3.33 32.83
N ASN A 133 21.57 -4.57 32.34
CA ASN A 133 22.44 -5.65 32.82
C ASN A 133 23.87 -5.45 32.27
N LYS A 134 24.71 -4.82 33.10
CA LYS A 134 26.08 -4.40 32.77
C LYS A 134 27.00 -5.60 32.60
N ASN A 135 27.25 -6.03 31.36
CA ASN A 135 28.43 -6.85 31.03
C ASN A 135 28.89 -6.76 29.56
N LEU A 136 28.56 -5.66 28.86
CA LEU A 136 29.15 -5.36 27.54
C LEU A 136 29.76 -3.97 27.59
N THR A 137 31.00 -3.93 28.08
CA THR A 137 31.93 -2.83 27.82
C THR A 137 32.26 -2.84 26.34
N GLN A 138 31.83 -1.80 25.62
CA GLN A 138 32.48 -1.14 24.47
C GLN A 138 31.40 -0.65 23.49
N GLU A 139 31.56 0.61 23.07
CA GLU A 139 30.74 1.41 22.12
C GLU A 139 30.00 2.60 22.78
N GLU A 140 30.79 3.56 23.32
CA GLU A 140 30.29 4.85 23.84
C GLU A 140 29.66 5.77 22.76
N HIS A 141 29.83 5.46 21.47
CA HIS A 141 29.40 6.32 20.36
C HIS A 141 27.98 6.03 19.84
N ALA A 142 27.40 4.87 20.16
CA ALA A 142 26.01 4.55 19.82
C ALA A 142 25.00 5.32 20.70
N TRP A 143 25.41 5.71 21.92
CA TRP A 143 24.52 6.26 22.94
C TRP A 143 23.99 7.66 22.63
N HIS A 144 24.76 8.51 21.94
CA HIS A 144 24.33 9.88 21.66
C HIS A 144 23.27 9.98 20.56
N ILE A 145 23.25 9.04 19.61
CA ILE A 145 22.22 8.97 18.55
C ILE A 145 20.96 8.29 19.09
N LEU A 146 21.12 7.27 19.94
CA LEU A 146 20.02 6.57 20.62
C LEU A 146 19.27 7.47 21.61
N ASN A 147 19.97 8.38 22.30
CA ASN A 147 19.32 9.29 23.24
C ASN A 147 18.38 10.29 22.54
N ASP A 148 18.66 10.65 21.28
CA ASP A 148 17.80 11.53 20.47
C ASP A 148 16.54 10.80 19.95
N VAL A 149 16.65 9.49 19.66
CA VAL A 149 15.49 8.62 19.37
C VAL A 149 14.68 8.32 20.63
N GLN A 150 15.34 8.29 21.79
CA GLN A 150 14.74 7.95 23.09
C GLN A 150 14.16 9.15 23.84
N HIS A 151 14.48 10.40 23.46
CA HIS A 151 13.98 11.59 24.16
C HIS A 151 12.53 11.96 23.83
N SER A 152 11.93 11.37 22.80
CA SER A 152 10.49 11.44 22.50
C SER A 152 10.14 10.29 21.56
N GLY A 153 9.52 9.23 22.08
CA GLY A 153 9.31 7.98 21.34
C GLY A 153 8.68 8.22 19.96
N CYS A 154 9.40 7.85 18.89
CA CYS A 154 8.89 7.88 17.52
C CYS A 154 7.56 7.11 17.41
N GLU A 155 7.41 6.02 18.17
CA GLU A 155 6.16 5.26 18.28
C GLU A 155 5.03 6.08 18.90
N GLU A 156 5.31 6.84 19.96
CA GLU A 156 4.32 7.68 20.65
C GLU A 156 3.93 8.88 19.79
N TYR A 157 4.88 9.48 19.08
CA TYR A 157 4.61 10.52 18.08
C TYR A 157 3.78 9.99 16.89
N ILE A 158 4.11 8.80 16.37
CA ILE A 158 3.33 8.15 15.30
C ILE A 158 1.92 7.80 15.79
N LYS A 159 1.78 7.28 17.01
CA LYS A 159 0.46 7.00 17.62
C LYS A 159 -0.34 8.29 17.82
N MET A 160 0.25 9.34 18.39
CA MET A 160 -0.40 10.64 18.56
C MET A 160 -0.78 11.26 17.22
N TRP A 161 0.10 11.19 16.22
CA TRP A 161 -0.19 11.69 14.88
C TRP A 161 -1.32 10.90 14.22
N PHE A 162 -1.31 9.57 14.35
CA PHE A 162 -2.36 8.70 13.82
C PHE A 162 -3.70 8.98 14.49
N GLU A 163 -3.75 9.05 15.82
CA GLU A 163 -4.97 9.37 16.56
C GLU A 163 -5.52 10.75 16.19
N ASN A 164 -4.66 11.77 16.13
CA ASN A 164 -5.06 13.13 15.76
C ASN A 164 -5.52 13.25 14.29
N ASN A 165 -4.95 12.45 13.38
CA ASN A 165 -5.28 12.47 11.95
C ASN A 165 -6.17 11.30 11.51
N THR A 166 -6.78 10.57 12.45
CA THR A 166 -7.57 9.37 12.14
C THR A 166 -8.69 9.68 11.14
N LEU A 167 -9.35 10.83 11.28
CA LEU A 167 -10.41 11.27 10.36
C LEU A 167 -9.90 11.45 8.92
N PHE A 168 -8.71 12.03 8.76
CA PHE A 168 -8.10 12.21 7.45
C PHE A 168 -7.79 10.85 6.81
N LEU A 169 -7.22 9.92 7.57
CA LEU A 169 -6.89 8.58 7.08
C LEU A 169 -8.14 7.78 6.69
N ILE A 170 -9.21 7.87 7.48
CA ILE A 170 -10.52 7.28 7.14
C ILE A 170 -11.06 7.89 5.84
N ALA A 171 -11.00 9.22 5.70
CA ALA A 171 -11.48 9.91 4.50
C ALA A 171 -10.69 9.48 3.24
N VAL A 172 -9.37 9.38 3.33
CA VAL A 172 -8.52 8.88 2.24
C VAL A 172 -8.88 7.44 1.88
N ASN A 173 -9.10 6.56 2.87
CA ASN A 173 -9.47 5.17 2.63
C ASN A 173 -10.84 5.04 1.96
N ILE A 174 -11.86 5.77 2.44
CA ILE A 174 -13.20 5.81 1.82
C ILE A 174 -13.12 6.33 0.38
N GLY A 175 -12.33 7.39 0.15
CA GLY A 175 -12.10 7.93 -1.19
C GLY A 175 -11.48 6.88 -2.12
N LEU A 176 -10.49 6.13 -1.64
CA LEU A 176 -9.85 5.05 -2.39
C LEU A 176 -10.86 3.93 -2.74
N LEU A 177 -11.68 3.50 -1.79
CA LEU A 177 -12.73 2.50 -2.02
C LEU A 177 -13.76 2.99 -3.04
N ALA A 178 -14.18 4.25 -2.94
CA ALA A 178 -15.12 4.86 -3.89
C ALA A 178 -14.55 4.87 -5.31
N VAL A 179 -13.27 5.24 -5.47
CA VAL A 179 -12.57 5.19 -6.76
C VAL A 179 -12.48 3.76 -7.27
N GLN A 180 -12.12 2.77 -6.45
CA GLN A 180 -12.09 1.36 -6.85
C GLN A 180 -13.44 0.84 -7.33
N ILE A 181 -14.52 1.15 -6.60
CA ILE A 181 -15.89 0.76 -6.97
C ILE A 181 -16.27 1.40 -8.32
N LEU A 182 -15.96 2.69 -8.50
CA LEU A 182 -16.21 3.39 -9.77
C LEU A 182 -15.46 2.71 -10.93
N LEU A 183 -14.18 2.41 -10.76
CA LEU A 183 -13.35 1.74 -11.78
C LEU A 183 -13.85 0.33 -12.08
N PHE A 184 -14.30 -0.40 -11.05
CA PHE A 184 -14.92 -1.71 -11.23
C PHE A 184 -16.20 -1.63 -12.05
N ILE A 185 -17.10 -0.68 -11.74
CA ILE A 185 -18.34 -0.46 -12.50
C ILE A 185 -18.02 -0.09 -13.95
N LEU A 186 -17.05 0.79 -14.19
CA LEU A 186 -16.60 1.16 -15.54
C LEU A 186 -16.04 -0.05 -16.30
N ALA A 187 -15.22 -0.89 -15.66
CA ALA A 187 -14.68 -2.11 -16.26
C ALA A 187 -15.77 -3.16 -16.56
N VAL A 188 -16.77 -3.33 -15.69
CA VAL A 188 -17.94 -4.19 -15.94
C VAL A 188 -18.75 -3.67 -17.12
N CYS A 189 -19.01 -2.36 -17.16
CA CYS A 189 -19.74 -1.74 -18.26
C CYS A 189 -18.98 -1.92 -19.59
N LEU A 190 -17.67 -1.68 -19.59
CA LEU A 190 -16.84 -1.82 -20.79
C LEU A 190 -16.78 -3.28 -21.25
N SER A 191 -16.56 -4.23 -20.34
CA SER A 191 -16.50 -5.67 -20.67
C SER A 191 -17.82 -6.19 -21.26
N ARG A 192 -18.96 -5.77 -20.70
CA ARG A 192 -20.31 -6.10 -21.23
C ARG A 192 -20.54 -5.50 -22.62
N ASN A 193 -20.08 -4.27 -22.87
CA ASN A 193 -20.20 -3.65 -24.19
C ASN A 193 -19.32 -4.36 -25.23
N ILE A 194 -18.08 -4.71 -24.88
CA ILE A 194 -17.23 -5.52 -25.75
C ILE A 194 -17.91 -6.89 -25.99
N LYS A 195 -18.60 -7.48 -24.98
CA LYS A 195 -19.46 -8.69 -25.11
C LYS A 195 -20.44 -8.60 -26.25
N LYS A 196 -21.26 -7.56 -26.22
CA LYS A 196 -22.28 -7.31 -27.24
C LYS A 196 -21.68 -7.14 -28.64
N LYS A 197 -20.57 -6.40 -28.77
CA LYS A 197 -19.91 -6.13 -30.06
C LYS A 197 -19.43 -7.40 -30.81
N LYS A 198 -18.99 -8.46 -30.11
CA LYS A 198 -18.61 -9.72 -30.79
C LYS A 198 -19.80 -10.63 -31.14
N ILE A 199 -20.95 -10.46 -30.47
CA ILE A 199 -22.13 -11.32 -30.67
C ILE A 199 -23.04 -10.73 -31.75
N CYS A 200 -23.18 -9.40 -31.80
CA CYS A 200 -23.87 -8.68 -32.88
C CYS A 200 -22.88 -7.69 -33.49
N PRO A 201 -22.11 -8.07 -34.52
CA PRO A 201 -21.38 -7.09 -35.32
C PRO A 201 -22.42 -6.18 -35.97
N GLN A 202 -22.41 -4.89 -35.61
CA GLN A 202 -23.19 -3.89 -36.33
C GLN A 202 -22.34 -3.43 -37.51
N ASP A 203 -22.67 -3.98 -38.68
CA ASP A 203 -22.30 -3.43 -39.98
C ASP A 203 -23.04 -2.10 -40.22
#